data_AF-A0A8T5ECE5-F1
#
_entry.id   AF-A0A8T5ECE5-F1
#
_cell.length_a   1.000
_cell.length_b   1.000
_cell.length_c   1.000
_cell.angle_alpha   90.00
_cell.angle_beta   90.00
_cell.angle_gamma   90.00
#
_symmetry.space_group_name_H-M   'P 1'
#
loop_
_entity.id
_entity.type
_entity.pdbx_description
1 polymer ?
#
loop_
_entity_poly.entity_id
_entity_poly.type
_entity_poly.pdbx_seq_one_letter_code
_entity_poly.pdbx_strand_id
1 'polypeptide(L)'
;MKKGQVTIYIILGILLLIVIASAITITIMTSVKQIEVEKEKVVQEISEGGQIKIFIESCLEKSTKKGLKEIGLKGGYNDVPLSIIYGNASYWFVDQINIQPSLETIKKRLESFIEKDIKKCLNYSTFVKQGFIVEENLLKSEITFERANTQSKLKYLITIKKGSFEKEFDNFVIELKVPFREMFETASQIINLQMDVDFKRFYPLENLNITIVEVSYSQPEENILIYIIKEKEVRENEEYPLIFASKFGPSYLKKSISLQDKSNVVSTVLPLILSSIDKMIKLIITPGTTVNLNGAAVKEITVQQSYPESVTRENVPFIEKLDDSVEYGNLTWNLTYPLYQFEPSGMRFNDPQRLIIHWDENHLPRIGRMGILYFDETGWRPLPSKANYDENYIYTDLPGWGSPQTINPQDNFIGAAISGLATIDPQSEAIKPKITAVDCGKQVRKSVSTSAKIDPGGGCFAKLGIMIVVIIILIVI
;
A
#
# COMPACT_ATOMS: atom_id res chain seq x y z
N MET A 1 29.63 -104.11 -42.71
CA MET A 1 28.79 -102.90 -42.78
C MET A 1 28.92 -102.10 -41.48
N LYS A 2 29.62 -100.95 -41.45
CA LYS A 2 29.58 -99.92 -40.35
C LYS A 2 30.50 -98.68 -40.58
N LYS A 3 30.75 -98.26 -41.82
CA LYS A 3 31.49 -97.00 -42.13
C LYS A 3 30.75 -96.01 -43.06
N GLY A 4 29.63 -96.40 -43.67
CA GLY A 4 28.81 -95.54 -44.54
C GLY A 4 27.66 -94.78 -43.85
N GLN A 5 27.33 -95.12 -42.60
CA GLN A 5 26.26 -94.44 -41.86
C GLN A 5 26.69 -93.07 -41.32
N VAL A 6 27.98 -92.89 -41.00
CA VAL A 6 28.47 -91.62 -40.42
C VAL A 6 28.35 -90.47 -41.42
N THR A 7 28.61 -90.71 -42.71
CA THR A 7 28.52 -89.69 -43.76
C THR A 7 27.10 -89.19 -43.98
N ILE A 8 26.08 -90.05 -43.80
CA ILE A 8 24.67 -89.68 -43.92
C ILE A 8 24.26 -88.71 -42.81
N TYR A 9 24.71 -88.93 -41.57
CA TYR A 9 24.40 -88.04 -40.46
C TYR A 9 25.06 -86.66 -40.61
N ILE A 10 26.27 -86.59 -41.19
CA ILE A 10 26.95 -85.31 -41.46
C ILE A 10 26.19 -84.50 -42.52
N ILE A 11 25.76 -85.14 -43.61
CA ILE A 11 25.00 -84.46 -44.67
C ILE A 11 23.64 -83.97 -44.14
N LEU A 12 22.96 -84.78 -43.33
CA LEU A 12 21.69 -84.40 -42.70
C LEU A 12 21.84 -83.22 -41.73
N GLY A 13 22.92 -83.20 -40.95
CA GLY A 13 23.22 -82.09 -40.04
C GLY A 13 23.46 -80.77 -40.76
N ILE A 14 24.19 -80.79 -41.87
CA ILE A 14 24.45 -79.60 -42.69
C ILE A 14 23.15 -79.11 -43.35
N LEU A 15 22.31 -80.02 -43.86
CA LEU A 15 21.03 -79.67 -44.46
C LEU A 15 20.10 -78.99 -43.44
N LEU A 16 20.04 -79.52 -42.22
CA LEU A 16 19.25 -78.95 -41.13
C LEU A 16 19.74 -77.54 -40.76
N LEU A 17 21.06 -77.34 -40.68
CA LEU A 17 21.64 -76.02 -40.41
C LEU A 17 21.28 -74.99 -41.47
N ILE A 18 21.28 -75.38 -42.75
CA ILE A 18 20.89 -74.49 -43.85
C ILE A 18 19.41 -74.10 -43.75
N VAL A 19 18.53 -75.04 -43.40
CA VAL A 19 17.09 -74.77 -43.22
C VAL A 19 16.83 -73.85 -42.04
N ILE A 20 17.54 -74.05 -40.92
CA ILE A 20 17.40 -73.19 -39.74
C ILE A 20 17.95 -71.79 -40.04
N ALA A 21 19.11 -71.69 -40.69
CA ALA A 21 19.71 -70.40 -41.05
C ALA A 21 18.86 -69.61 -42.05
N SER A 22 18.24 -70.30 -43.03
CA SER A 22 17.34 -69.66 -44.00
C SER A 22 16.02 -69.21 -43.35
N ALA A 23 15.45 -70.03 -42.47
CA ALA A 23 14.25 -69.64 -41.71
C ALA A 23 14.51 -68.39 -40.85
N ILE A 24 15.64 -68.35 -40.13
CA ILE A 24 16.04 -67.21 -39.29
C ILE A 24 16.22 -65.94 -40.14
N THR A 25 16.93 -66.02 -41.27
CA THR A 25 17.17 -64.86 -42.14
C THR A 25 15.88 -64.32 -42.78
N ILE A 26 14.94 -65.20 -43.17
CA ILE A 26 13.63 -64.79 -43.68
C ILE A 26 12.83 -64.07 -42.59
N THR A 27 12.78 -64.63 -41.37
CA THR A 27 12.06 -63.97 -40.25
C THR A 27 12.64 -62.60 -39.90
N ILE A 28 13.97 -62.45 -39.90
CA ILE A 28 14.62 -61.16 -39.62
C ILE A 28 14.32 -60.15 -40.74
N MET A 29 14.38 -60.55 -42.02
CA MET A 29 14.05 -59.65 -43.13
C MET A 29 12.58 -59.22 -43.15
N THR A 30 11.66 -60.09 -42.75
CA THR A 30 10.23 -59.72 -42.67
C THR A 30 9.95 -58.74 -41.53
N SER A 31 10.65 -58.85 -40.40
CA SER A 31 10.50 -57.92 -39.28
C SER A 31 11.09 -56.54 -39.57
N VAL A 32 12.23 -56.45 -40.28
CA VAL A 32 12.86 -55.16 -40.61
C VAL A 32 12.00 -54.32 -41.57
N LYS A 33 11.31 -54.96 -42.53
CA LYS A 33 10.42 -54.23 -43.47
C LYS A 33 9.17 -53.64 -42.81
N GLN A 34 8.68 -54.23 -41.73
CA GLN A 34 7.56 -53.65 -40.96
C GLN A 34 8.03 -52.48 -40.07
N ILE A 35 9.27 -52.54 -39.55
CA ILE A 35 9.84 -51.50 -38.69
C ILE A 35 10.19 -50.22 -39.48
N GLU A 36 10.61 -50.31 -40.75
CA GLU A 36 10.89 -49.12 -41.58
C GLU A 36 9.62 -48.33 -41.95
N VAL A 37 8.52 -49.01 -42.29
CA VAL A 37 7.24 -48.38 -42.64
C VAL A 37 6.58 -47.72 -41.42
N GLU A 38 6.78 -48.28 -40.22
CA GLU A 38 6.27 -47.70 -38.98
C GLU A 38 7.15 -46.56 -38.45
N LYS A 39 8.47 -46.62 -38.65
CA LYS A 39 9.38 -45.51 -38.33
C LYS A 39 9.17 -44.29 -39.22
N GLU A 40 8.88 -44.44 -40.50
CA GLU A 40 8.55 -43.30 -41.37
C GLU A 40 7.26 -42.59 -40.94
N LYS A 41 6.20 -43.33 -40.59
CA LYS A 41 4.97 -42.73 -40.05
C LYS A 41 5.19 -42.00 -38.73
N VAL A 42 5.93 -42.58 -37.80
CA VAL A 42 6.19 -41.96 -36.48
C VAL A 42 7.06 -40.69 -36.61
N VAL A 43 8.07 -40.69 -37.50
CA VAL A 43 8.93 -39.51 -37.72
C VAL A 43 8.16 -38.37 -38.42
N GLN A 44 7.25 -38.69 -39.33
CA GLN A 44 6.43 -37.70 -40.04
C GLN A 44 5.35 -37.09 -39.12
N GLU A 45 4.73 -37.88 -38.23
CA GLU A 45 3.77 -37.42 -37.22
C GLU A 45 4.40 -36.52 -36.13
N ILE A 46 5.67 -36.75 -35.78
CA ILE A 46 6.43 -35.92 -34.84
C ILE A 46 6.80 -34.58 -35.49
N SER A 47 7.14 -34.58 -36.77
CA SER A 47 7.54 -33.36 -37.51
C SER A 47 6.36 -32.45 -37.86
N GLU A 48 5.23 -33.00 -38.31
CA GLU A 48 4.12 -32.21 -38.86
C GLU A 48 3.20 -31.62 -37.77
N GLY A 49 2.77 -32.41 -36.78
CA GLY A 49 1.95 -31.92 -35.68
C GLY A 49 2.72 -31.04 -34.68
N GLY A 50 4.02 -31.28 -34.52
CA GLY A 50 4.87 -30.51 -33.62
C GLY A 50 5.00 -29.04 -34.02
N GLN A 51 5.04 -28.75 -35.33
CA GLN A 51 5.17 -27.37 -35.83
C GLN A 51 3.96 -26.49 -35.49
N ILE A 52 2.75 -27.03 -35.53
CA ILE A 52 1.54 -26.27 -35.19
C ILE A 52 1.48 -26.00 -33.68
N LYS A 53 1.87 -26.98 -32.85
CA LYS A 53 1.99 -26.77 -31.41
C LYS A 53 2.99 -25.67 -31.08
N ILE A 54 4.18 -25.72 -31.65
CA ILE A 54 5.23 -24.69 -31.46
C ILE A 54 4.73 -23.32 -31.96
N PHE A 55 4.01 -23.27 -33.08
CA PHE A 55 3.41 -22.05 -33.59
C PHE A 55 2.41 -21.43 -32.58
N ILE A 56 1.53 -22.24 -31.99
CA ILE A 56 0.56 -21.76 -31.00
C ILE A 56 1.25 -21.33 -29.71
N GLU A 57 2.24 -22.09 -29.23
CA GLU A 57 3.04 -21.72 -28.05
C GLU A 57 3.80 -20.41 -28.27
N SER A 58 4.37 -20.20 -29.47
CA SER A 58 5.01 -18.93 -29.83
C SER A 58 4.03 -17.76 -29.86
N CYS A 59 2.81 -17.97 -30.37
CA CYS A 59 1.75 -16.96 -30.31
C CYS A 59 1.34 -16.65 -28.87
N LEU A 60 1.21 -17.67 -28.02
CA LEU A 60 0.91 -17.52 -26.60
C LEU A 60 2.03 -16.74 -25.89
N GLU A 61 3.29 -17.04 -26.20
CA GLU A 61 4.45 -16.34 -25.65
C GLU A 61 4.44 -14.87 -26.02
N LYS A 62 4.29 -14.56 -27.31
CA LYS A 62 4.24 -13.20 -27.81
C LYS A 62 3.09 -12.39 -27.18
N SER A 63 1.88 -12.96 -27.12
CA SER A 63 0.73 -12.28 -26.53
C SER A 63 0.86 -12.12 -25.01
N THR A 64 1.45 -13.10 -24.31
CA THR A 64 1.68 -13.01 -22.86
C THR A 64 2.74 -11.96 -22.53
N LYS A 65 3.88 -11.94 -23.24
CA LYS A 65 4.94 -10.92 -23.10
C LYS A 65 4.38 -9.52 -23.33
N LYS A 66 3.63 -9.33 -24.42
CA LYS A 66 2.97 -8.05 -24.72
C LYS A 66 1.97 -7.66 -23.62
N GLY A 67 1.16 -8.59 -23.15
CA GLY A 67 0.17 -8.34 -22.11
C GLY A 67 0.79 -7.95 -20.77
N LEU A 68 1.85 -8.64 -20.34
CA LEU A 68 2.60 -8.31 -19.12
C LEU A 68 3.17 -6.90 -19.19
N LYS A 69 3.77 -6.54 -20.33
CA LYS A 69 4.31 -5.19 -20.53
C LYS A 69 3.21 -4.13 -20.49
N GLU A 70 2.12 -4.31 -21.23
CA GLU A 70 1.01 -3.35 -21.26
C GLU A 70 0.36 -3.15 -19.88
N ILE A 71 0.06 -4.25 -19.18
CA ILE A 71 -0.54 -4.20 -17.85
C ILE A 71 0.42 -3.60 -16.83
N GLY A 72 1.71 -3.95 -16.89
CA GLY A 72 2.73 -3.42 -15.99
C GLY A 72 2.86 -1.89 -16.13
N LEU A 73 2.94 -1.38 -17.36
CA LEU A 73 3.02 0.05 -17.65
C LEU A 73 1.79 0.84 -17.17
N LYS A 74 0.62 0.19 -17.14
CA LYS A 74 -0.68 0.78 -16.75
C LYS A 74 -1.06 0.50 -15.30
N GLY A 75 -0.14 -0.04 -14.49
CA GLY A 75 -0.38 -0.34 -13.08
C GLY A 75 -1.48 -1.39 -12.87
N GLY A 76 -1.51 -2.46 -13.66
CA GLY A 76 -2.46 -3.55 -13.46
C GLY A 76 -3.76 -3.43 -14.27
N TYR A 77 -3.87 -2.48 -15.20
CA TYR A 77 -5.08 -2.22 -15.99
C TYR A 77 -4.82 -2.45 -17.48
N ASN A 78 -5.82 -2.97 -18.21
CA ASN A 78 -5.78 -2.97 -19.68
C ASN A 78 -6.11 -1.57 -20.22
N ASP A 79 -7.16 -0.99 -19.66
CA ASP A 79 -7.66 0.37 -19.89
C ASP A 79 -7.79 1.05 -18.52
N VAL A 80 -7.04 2.13 -18.30
CA VAL A 80 -7.05 2.84 -17.02
C VAL A 80 -8.28 3.76 -16.97
N PRO A 81 -9.12 3.67 -15.93
CA PRO A 81 -10.24 4.61 -15.75
C PRO A 81 -9.74 6.05 -15.64
N LEU A 82 -10.46 7.00 -16.26
CA LEU A 82 -10.09 8.42 -16.27
C LEU A 82 -9.96 9.04 -14.88
N SER A 83 -10.68 8.50 -13.88
CA SER A 83 -10.61 8.98 -12.50
C SER A 83 -9.30 8.64 -11.79
N ILE A 84 -8.54 7.67 -12.30
CA ILE A 84 -7.33 7.16 -11.65
C ILE A 84 -6.11 7.10 -12.58
N ILE A 85 -6.18 7.73 -13.77
CA ILE A 85 -5.06 7.75 -14.72
C ILE A 85 -4.09 8.88 -14.38
N TYR A 86 -2.79 8.59 -14.50
CA TYR A 86 -1.73 9.59 -14.45
C TYR A 86 -0.65 9.25 -15.49
N GLY A 87 -0.55 10.09 -16.53
CA GLY A 87 0.25 9.75 -17.70
C GLY A 87 -0.21 8.42 -18.31
N ASN A 88 0.69 7.44 -18.36
CA ASN A 88 0.39 6.07 -18.80
C ASN A 88 0.11 5.09 -17.66
N ALA A 89 0.32 5.50 -16.40
CA ALA A 89 0.16 4.66 -15.23
C ALA A 89 -1.21 4.90 -14.56
N SER A 90 -1.51 4.10 -13.54
CA SER A 90 -2.68 4.29 -12.68
C SER A 90 -2.27 4.67 -11.26
N TYR A 91 -3.11 5.46 -10.61
CA TYR A 91 -3.01 5.69 -9.16
C TYR A 91 -3.38 4.41 -8.42
N TRP A 92 -2.50 4.01 -7.49
CA TRP A 92 -2.77 2.95 -6.51
C TRP A 92 -3.04 3.53 -5.12
N PHE A 93 -2.70 4.79 -4.92
CA PHE A 93 -2.97 5.53 -3.70
C PHE A 93 -3.45 6.94 -4.04
N VAL A 94 -4.58 7.34 -3.48
CA VAL A 94 -5.15 8.69 -3.67
C VAL A 94 -5.65 9.20 -2.33
N ASP A 95 -5.10 10.33 -1.89
CA ASP A 95 -5.61 11.11 -0.75
C ASP A 95 -5.86 10.23 0.48
N GLN A 96 -4.83 9.42 0.85
CA GLN A 96 -4.82 8.48 1.97
C GLN A 96 -5.67 7.20 1.80
N ILE A 97 -6.09 6.90 0.58
CA ILE A 97 -6.89 5.72 0.25
C ILE A 97 -6.08 4.80 -0.65
N ASN A 98 -5.93 3.54 -0.23
CA ASN A 98 -5.42 2.48 -1.07
C ASN A 98 -6.50 2.04 -2.07
N ILE A 99 -6.25 2.28 -3.36
CA ILE A 99 -7.09 1.87 -4.50
C ILE A 99 -6.36 0.86 -5.42
N GLN A 100 -5.29 0.24 -4.92
CA GLN A 100 -4.55 -0.80 -5.61
C GLN A 100 -5.49 -1.92 -6.08
N PRO A 101 -5.45 -2.32 -7.37
CA PRO A 101 -6.20 -3.48 -7.83
C PRO A 101 -5.65 -4.76 -7.19
N SER A 102 -6.53 -5.72 -6.89
CA SER A 102 -6.08 -7.03 -6.39
C SER A 102 -5.32 -7.81 -7.46
N LEU A 103 -4.38 -8.66 -7.03
CA LEU A 103 -3.60 -9.52 -7.95
C LEU A 103 -4.51 -10.37 -8.85
N GLU A 104 -5.62 -10.89 -8.30
CA GLU A 104 -6.63 -11.65 -9.04
C GLU A 104 -7.33 -10.81 -10.12
N THR A 105 -7.56 -9.52 -9.87
CA THR A 105 -8.13 -8.61 -10.86
C THR A 105 -7.15 -8.37 -12.00
N ILE A 106 -5.87 -8.18 -11.68
CA ILE A 106 -4.81 -8.04 -12.69
C ILE A 106 -4.68 -9.32 -13.53
N LYS A 107 -4.69 -10.49 -12.88
CA LYS A 107 -4.67 -11.80 -13.53
C LYS A 107 -5.77 -11.93 -14.58
N LYS A 108 -7.04 -11.68 -14.20
CA LYS A 108 -8.19 -11.74 -15.12
C LYS A 108 -8.09 -10.78 -16.28
N ARG A 109 -7.53 -9.58 -16.06
CA ARG A 109 -7.29 -8.60 -17.12
C ARG A 109 -6.24 -9.10 -18.10
N LEU A 110 -5.16 -9.71 -17.61
CA LEU A 110 -4.12 -10.31 -18.46
C LEU A 110 -4.66 -11.48 -19.28
N GLU A 111 -5.45 -12.36 -18.66
CA GLU A 111 -6.15 -13.46 -19.35
C GLU A 111 -7.00 -12.92 -20.51
N SER A 112 -7.85 -11.92 -20.23
CA SER A 112 -8.70 -11.30 -21.27
C SER A 112 -7.89 -10.59 -22.36
N PHE A 113 -6.75 -9.98 -22.02
CA PHE A 113 -5.85 -9.38 -22.99
C PHE A 113 -5.29 -10.45 -23.93
N ILE A 114 -4.75 -11.54 -23.37
CA ILE A 114 -4.16 -12.64 -24.14
C ILE A 114 -5.19 -13.27 -25.06
N GLU A 115 -6.41 -13.54 -24.58
CA GLU A 115 -7.49 -14.12 -25.38
C GLU A 115 -7.89 -13.26 -26.59
N LYS A 116 -7.78 -11.93 -26.47
CA LYS A 116 -8.06 -10.99 -27.57
C LYS A 116 -6.88 -10.85 -28.52
N ASP A 117 -5.67 -10.78 -27.99
CA ASP A 117 -4.46 -10.52 -28.76
C ASP A 117 -4.00 -11.77 -29.54
N ILE A 118 -4.12 -12.96 -28.94
CA ILE A 118 -3.65 -14.22 -29.55
C ILE A 118 -4.39 -14.56 -30.84
N LYS A 119 -5.67 -14.19 -30.95
CA LYS A 119 -6.48 -14.35 -32.17
C LYS A 119 -5.89 -13.61 -33.38
N LYS A 120 -5.13 -12.53 -33.15
CA LYS A 120 -4.44 -11.77 -34.19
C LYS A 120 -3.16 -12.47 -34.65
N CYS A 121 -2.61 -13.36 -33.80
CA CYS A 121 -1.41 -14.14 -34.08
C CYS A 121 -1.72 -15.48 -34.75
N LEU A 122 -2.80 -16.15 -34.32
CA LEU A 122 -3.22 -17.45 -34.84
C LEU A 122 -3.75 -17.32 -36.28
N ASN A 123 -2.83 -17.40 -37.24
CA ASN A 123 -3.13 -17.43 -38.67
C ASN A 123 -2.65 -18.75 -39.29
N TYR A 124 -3.59 -19.66 -39.52
CA TYR A 124 -3.30 -20.99 -40.06
C TYR A 124 -3.19 -21.04 -41.59
N SER A 125 -3.27 -19.90 -42.30
CA SER A 125 -3.28 -19.90 -43.77
C SER A 125 -2.07 -20.60 -44.40
N THR A 126 -0.90 -20.53 -43.76
CA THR A 126 0.31 -21.25 -44.21
C THR A 126 0.14 -22.76 -44.12
N PHE A 127 -0.45 -23.27 -43.04
CA PHE A 127 -0.72 -24.70 -42.85
C PHE A 127 -1.85 -25.18 -43.79
N VAL A 128 -2.89 -24.37 -43.98
CA VAL A 128 -3.96 -24.68 -44.94
C VAL A 128 -3.42 -24.82 -46.36
N LYS A 129 -2.50 -23.94 -46.78
CA LYS A 129 -1.81 -24.06 -48.09
C LYS A 129 -0.95 -25.32 -48.22
N GLN A 130 -0.48 -25.87 -47.11
CA GLN A 130 0.27 -27.14 -47.05
C GLN A 130 -0.65 -28.38 -46.99
N GLY A 131 -1.98 -28.19 -47.06
CA GLY A 131 -2.97 -29.25 -47.08
C GLY A 131 -3.53 -29.66 -45.70
N PHE A 132 -3.25 -28.88 -44.64
CA PHE A 132 -3.86 -29.12 -43.34
C PHE A 132 -5.28 -28.56 -43.25
N ILE A 133 -6.15 -29.31 -42.60
CA ILE A 133 -7.46 -28.86 -42.12
C ILE A 133 -7.30 -28.61 -40.62
N VAL A 134 -7.67 -27.41 -40.18
CA VAL A 134 -7.60 -27.00 -38.76
C VAL A 134 -9.01 -26.71 -38.28
N GLU A 135 -9.46 -27.48 -37.31
CA GLU A 135 -10.75 -27.31 -36.63
C GLU A 135 -10.49 -26.71 -35.24
N GLU A 136 -11.07 -25.53 -34.98
CA GLU A 136 -10.80 -24.75 -33.78
C GLU A 136 -12.02 -24.71 -32.84
N ASN A 137 -11.76 -24.71 -31.53
CA ASN A 137 -12.79 -24.49 -30.51
C ASN A 137 -12.52 -23.20 -29.68
N LEU A 138 -13.32 -22.96 -28.65
CA LEU A 138 -13.17 -21.82 -27.76
C LEU A 138 -11.81 -21.86 -27.05
N LEU A 139 -11.06 -20.77 -27.21
CA LEU A 139 -9.80 -20.56 -26.50
C LEU A 139 -10.05 -19.84 -25.16
N LYS A 140 -9.36 -20.29 -24.11
CA LYS A 140 -9.39 -19.68 -22.78
C LYS A 140 -7.98 -19.61 -22.19
N SER A 141 -7.61 -18.45 -21.68
CA SER A 141 -6.31 -18.24 -21.02
C SER A 141 -6.43 -18.42 -19.51
N GLU A 142 -5.37 -18.93 -18.89
CA GLU A 142 -5.21 -19.05 -17.45
C GLU A 142 -3.79 -18.63 -17.07
N ILE A 143 -3.68 -17.65 -16.18
CA ILE A 143 -2.39 -17.10 -15.73
C ILE A 143 -2.10 -17.53 -14.30
N THR A 144 -0.85 -17.91 -14.03
CA THR A 144 -0.36 -18.17 -12.69
C THR A 144 0.87 -17.31 -12.41
N PHE A 145 0.76 -16.42 -11.42
CA PHE A 145 1.89 -15.66 -10.91
C PHE A 145 2.58 -16.46 -9.81
N GLU A 146 3.62 -17.18 -10.18
CA GLU A 146 4.52 -17.81 -9.22
C GLU A 146 5.46 -16.77 -8.62
N ARG A 147 6.31 -17.20 -7.68
CA ARG A 147 7.22 -16.30 -6.97
C ARG A 147 8.26 -15.68 -7.92
N ALA A 148 8.94 -16.50 -8.71
CA ALA A 148 10.00 -16.07 -9.63
C ALA A 148 9.56 -15.99 -11.10
N ASN A 149 8.38 -16.56 -11.42
CA ASN A 149 7.96 -16.87 -12.78
C ASN A 149 6.52 -16.44 -13.00
N THR A 150 6.15 -16.22 -14.27
CA THR A 150 4.75 -16.11 -14.70
C THR A 150 4.47 -17.22 -15.69
N GLN A 151 3.55 -18.13 -15.33
CA GLN A 151 3.10 -19.19 -16.22
C GLN A 151 1.82 -18.76 -16.94
N SER A 152 1.75 -19.05 -18.24
CA SER A 152 0.56 -18.83 -19.06
C SER A 152 0.13 -20.13 -19.69
N LYS A 153 -1.11 -20.52 -19.40
CA LYS A 153 -1.73 -21.74 -19.91
C LYS A 153 -2.89 -21.37 -20.83
N LEU A 154 -2.90 -21.92 -22.02
CA LEU A 154 -3.99 -21.78 -22.98
C LEU A 154 -4.72 -23.12 -23.08
N LYS A 155 -6.00 -23.12 -22.72
CA LYS A 155 -6.94 -24.22 -22.99
C LYS A 155 -7.58 -23.93 -24.35
N TYR A 156 -7.18 -24.70 -25.35
CA TYR A 156 -7.60 -24.49 -26.72
C TYR A 156 -7.59 -25.81 -27.46
N LEU A 157 -8.80 -26.38 -27.62
CA LEU A 157 -8.98 -27.64 -28.32
C LEU A 157 -8.89 -27.40 -29.83
N ILE A 158 -7.89 -27.99 -30.46
CA ILE A 158 -7.70 -27.97 -31.90
C ILE A 158 -7.50 -29.37 -32.45
N THR A 159 -8.12 -29.62 -33.59
CA THR A 159 -7.94 -30.87 -34.34
C THR A 159 -7.31 -30.55 -35.68
N ILE A 160 -6.18 -31.18 -35.97
CA ILE A 160 -5.43 -31.00 -37.21
C ILE A 160 -5.54 -32.29 -38.02
N LYS A 161 -5.93 -32.16 -39.28
CA LYS A 161 -6.09 -33.29 -40.21
C LYS A 161 -5.28 -33.06 -41.50
N LYS A 162 -4.59 -34.08 -42.00
CA LYS A 162 -3.90 -34.08 -43.31
C LYS A 162 -3.77 -35.50 -43.86
N GLY A 163 -4.55 -35.83 -44.89
CA GLY A 163 -4.62 -37.20 -45.39
C GLY A 163 -5.15 -38.15 -44.30
N SER A 164 -4.35 -39.14 -43.90
CA SER A 164 -4.65 -40.04 -42.78
C SER A 164 -4.16 -39.55 -41.41
N PHE A 165 -3.42 -38.44 -41.37
CA PHE A 165 -2.96 -37.85 -40.11
C PHE A 165 -4.10 -37.09 -39.45
N GLU A 166 -4.37 -37.41 -38.19
CA GLU A 166 -5.28 -36.67 -37.32
C GLU A 166 -4.65 -36.53 -35.94
N LYS A 167 -4.59 -35.31 -35.41
CA LYS A 167 -4.04 -35.06 -34.08
C LYS A 167 -4.81 -33.95 -33.38
N GLU A 168 -5.10 -34.20 -32.12
CA GLU A 168 -5.76 -33.26 -31.22
C GLU A 168 -4.74 -32.65 -30.25
N PHE A 169 -4.88 -31.35 -30.01
CA PHE A 169 -4.17 -30.63 -28.95
C PHE A 169 -5.18 -29.84 -28.14
N ASP A 170 -5.01 -29.78 -26.82
CA ASP A 170 -5.98 -29.17 -25.91
C ASP A 170 -5.35 -28.16 -24.93
N ASN A 171 -4.05 -28.31 -24.64
CA ASN A 171 -3.32 -27.50 -23.67
C ASN A 171 -1.97 -27.04 -24.23
N PHE A 172 -1.71 -25.75 -24.08
CA PHE A 172 -0.42 -25.13 -24.36
C PHE A 172 0.03 -24.39 -23.12
N VAL A 173 1.29 -24.54 -22.75
CA VAL A 173 1.85 -23.95 -21.52
C VAL A 173 3.19 -23.33 -21.85
N ILE A 174 3.36 -22.09 -21.44
CA ILE A 174 4.64 -21.38 -21.46
C ILE A 174 4.97 -20.88 -20.06
N GLU A 175 6.25 -20.66 -19.83
CA GLU A 175 6.75 -20.08 -18.59
C GLU A 175 7.69 -18.92 -18.93
N LEU A 176 7.37 -17.75 -18.39
CA LEU A 176 8.18 -16.55 -18.52
C LEU A 176 8.89 -16.29 -17.19
N LYS A 177 10.19 -15.98 -17.24
CA LYS A 177 10.98 -15.62 -16.06
C LYS A 177 10.70 -14.17 -15.63
N VAL A 178 9.44 -13.88 -15.34
CA VAL A 178 8.96 -12.57 -14.89
C VAL A 178 8.35 -12.72 -13.49
N PRO A 179 8.99 -12.21 -12.42
CA PRO A 179 8.54 -12.35 -11.04
C PRO A 179 7.44 -11.33 -10.71
N PHE A 180 6.35 -11.31 -11.50
CA PHE A 180 5.29 -10.30 -11.37
C PHE A 180 4.66 -10.30 -9.97
N ARG A 181 4.56 -11.46 -9.33
CA ARG A 181 4.07 -11.57 -7.95
C ARG A 181 4.94 -10.78 -6.97
N GLU A 182 6.27 -10.93 -7.03
CA GLU A 182 7.20 -10.21 -6.15
C GLU A 182 7.15 -8.70 -6.41
N MET A 183 7.03 -8.29 -7.69
CA MET A 183 6.84 -6.88 -8.04
C MET A 183 5.54 -6.33 -7.42
N PHE A 184 4.44 -7.07 -7.53
CA PHE A 184 3.15 -6.69 -6.95
C PHE A 184 3.18 -6.64 -5.42
N GLU A 185 3.77 -7.63 -4.76
CA GLU A 185 3.88 -7.68 -3.30
C GLU A 185 4.77 -6.54 -2.78
N THR A 186 5.87 -6.22 -3.48
CA THR A 186 6.71 -5.05 -3.17
C THR A 186 5.93 -3.74 -3.32
N ALA A 187 5.14 -3.60 -4.39
CA ALA A 187 4.26 -2.45 -4.56
C ALA A 187 3.21 -2.35 -3.45
N SER A 188 2.61 -3.46 -3.01
CA SER A 188 1.71 -3.46 -1.85
C SER A 188 2.40 -3.01 -0.57
N GLN A 189 3.65 -3.41 -0.34
CA GLN A 189 4.43 -2.94 0.81
C GLN A 189 4.64 -1.42 0.74
N ILE A 190 4.99 -0.88 -0.42
CA ILE A 190 5.13 0.57 -0.65
C ILE A 190 3.83 1.30 -0.31
N ILE A 191 2.67 0.81 -0.80
CA ILE A 191 1.37 1.43 -0.53
C ILE A 191 1.02 1.36 0.96
N ASN A 192 1.33 0.25 1.64
CA ASN A 192 1.10 0.13 3.08
C ASN A 192 1.98 1.08 3.89
N LEU A 193 3.25 1.28 3.49
CA LEU A 193 4.13 2.26 4.11
C LEU A 193 3.57 3.68 3.99
N GLN A 194 2.95 4.03 2.86
CA GLN A 194 2.32 5.35 2.66
C GLN A 194 1.14 5.62 3.59
N MET A 195 0.56 4.58 4.17
CA MET A 195 -0.51 4.68 5.17
C MET A 195 0.01 4.74 6.60
N ASP A 196 1.32 4.75 6.81
CA ASP A 196 1.94 4.88 8.12
C ASP A 196 2.02 6.37 8.53
N VAL A 197 1.88 6.64 9.83
CA VAL A 197 2.03 7.99 10.40
C VAL A 197 3.45 8.52 10.25
N ASP A 198 4.44 7.62 10.24
CA ASP A 198 5.86 7.96 10.14
C ASP A 198 6.36 7.98 8.69
N PHE A 199 5.45 7.90 7.70
CA PHE A 199 5.82 7.89 6.30
C PHE A 199 6.48 9.21 5.86
N LYS A 200 7.72 9.13 5.41
CA LYS A 200 8.47 10.28 4.89
C LYS A 200 8.37 10.36 3.37
N ARG A 201 7.57 11.30 2.85
CA ARG A 201 7.34 11.47 1.40
C ARG A 201 8.64 11.69 0.61
N PHE A 202 9.62 12.40 1.17
CA PHE A 202 10.91 12.65 0.52
C PHE A 202 11.83 11.42 0.51
N TYR A 203 11.59 10.46 1.39
CA TYR A 203 12.35 9.21 1.50
C TYR A 203 11.40 8.00 1.47
N PRO A 204 10.61 7.82 0.40
CA PRO A 204 9.48 6.89 0.37
C PRO A 204 9.87 5.41 0.44
N LEU A 205 11.17 5.11 0.33
CA LEU A 205 11.73 3.75 0.33
C LEU A 205 12.60 3.46 1.57
N GLU A 206 12.77 4.40 2.51
CA GLU A 206 13.70 4.26 3.66
C GLU A 206 13.45 2.99 4.50
N ASN A 207 12.17 2.62 4.66
CA ASN A 207 11.75 1.48 5.47
C ASN A 207 11.44 0.21 4.65
N LEU A 208 11.87 0.16 3.39
CA LEU A 208 11.58 -0.95 2.49
C LEU A 208 12.79 -1.89 2.38
N ASN A 209 12.61 -3.15 2.77
CA ASN A 209 13.64 -4.18 2.62
C ASN A 209 13.44 -4.95 1.30
N ILE A 210 14.23 -4.61 0.28
CA ILE A 210 14.08 -5.15 -1.07
C ILE A 210 15.25 -6.07 -1.40
N THR A 211 14.96 -7.30 -1.82
CA THR A 211 16.01 -8.31 -2.11
C THR A 211 16.01 -8.82 -3.55
N ILE A 212 14.84 -8.87 -4.21
CA ILE A 212 14.67 -9.55 -5.52
C ILE A 212 14.50 -8.55 -6.67
N VAL A 213 13.79 -7.45 -6.43
CA VAL A 213 13.45 -6.45 -7.44
C VAL A 213 14.26 -5.17 -7.25
N GLU A 214 14.30 -4.33 -8.27
CA GLU A 214 14.78 -2.96 -8.18
C GLU A 214 13.57 -2.02 -8.15
N VAL A 215 13.54 -1.10 -7.19
CA VAL A 215 12.51 -0.07 -7.09
C VAL A 215 13.17 1.28 -7.27
N SER A 216 12.63 2.08 -8.19
CA SER A 216 12.96 3.48 -8.34
C SER A 216 11.69 4.32 -8.23
N TYR A 217 11.86 5.61 -7.93
CA TYR A 217 10.75 6.55 -7.85
C TYR A 217 11.12 7.92 -8.43
N SER A 218 10.12 8.69 -8.82
CA SER A 218 10.25 10.09 -9.19
C SER A 218 9.11 10.92 -8.60
N GLN A 219 9.37 12.21 -8.40
CA GLN A 219 8.41 13.18 -7.87
C GLN A 219 8.20 14.28 -8.92
N PRO A 220 7.31 14.08 -9.91
CA PRO A 220 7.05 15.08 -10.94
C PRO A 220 6.33 16.33 -10.41
N GLU A 221 5.54 16.17 -9.34
CA GLU A 221 4.77 17.22 -8.69
C GLU A 221 4.90 17.07 -7.16
N GLU A 222 4.68 18.14 -6.41
CA GLU A 222 4.86 18.16 -4.93
C GLU A 222 4.04 17.06 -4.21
N ASN A 223 2.86 16.75 -4.76
CA ASN A 223 1.92 15.79 -4.21
C ASN A 223 1.84 14.47 -4.98
N ILE A 224 2.75 14.18 -5.91
CA ILE A 224 2.71 12.94 -6.71
C ILE A 224 4.05 12.21 -6.64
N LEU A 225 3.97 10.91 -6.34
CA LEU A 225 5.09 9.97 -6.48
C LEU A 225 4.76 8.95 -7.56
N ILE A 226 5.69 8.70 -8.48
CA ILE A 226 5.62 7.57 -9.43
C ILE A 226 6.65 6.54 -8.99
N TYR A 227 6.23 5.28 -8.93
CA TYR A 227 7.11 4.15 -8.64
C TYR A 227 7.26 3.28 -9.87
N ILE A 228 8.47 2.79 -10.09
CA ILE A 228 8.81 1.82 -11.13
C ILE A 228 9.49 0.65 -10.44
N ILE A 229 8.89 -0.53 -10.57
CA ILE A 229 9.45 -1.78 -10.07
C ILE A 229 9.84 -2.64 -11.28
N LYS A 230 11.08 -3.11 -11.29
CA LYS A 230 11.61 -3.98 -12.35
C LYS A 230 12.48 -5.07 -11.76
N GLU A 231 12.82 -6.05 -12.59
CA GLU A 231 13.77 -7.10 -12.21
C GLU A 231 15.18 -6.53 -12.06
N LYS A 232 15.91 -6.98 -11.03
CA LYS A 232 17.28 -6.51 -10.76
C LYS A 232 18.30 -7.01 -11.82
N GLU A 233 18.08 -8.21 -12.33
CA GLU A 233 18.89 -8.81 -13.39
C GLU A 233 17.99 -9.14 -14.59
N VAL A 234 18.10 -8.36 -15.66
CA VAL A 234 17.34 -8.59 -16.89
C VAL A 234 17.93 -9.80 -17.62
N ARG A 235 17.23 -10.92 -17.60
CA ARG A 235 17.72 -12.19 -18.19
C ARG A 235 17.56 -12.28 -19.71
N GLU A 236 16.60 -11.55 -20.30
CA GLU A 236 16.19 -11.71 -21.71
C GLU A 236 16.29 -10.43 -22.57
N ASN A 237 17.00 -9.38 -22.12
CA ASN A 237 17.08 -8.07 -22.82
C ASN A 237 15.71 -7.40 -23.09
N GLU A 238 14.65 -7.91 -22.46
CA GLU A 238 13.30 -7.35 -22.44
C GLU A 238 12.92 -7.08 -20.98
N GLU A 239 12.33 -5.91 -20.73
CA GLU A 239 11.91 -5.48 -19.40
C GLU A 239 10.38 -5.46 -19.26
N TYR A 240 9.92 -5.88 -18.08
CA TYR A 240 8.51 -5.95 -17.71
C TYR A 240 8.24 -5.10 -16.45
N PRO A 241 8.35 -3.76 -16.54
CA PRO A 241 8.20 -2.91 -15.37
C PRO A 241 6.75 -2.87 -14.88
N LEU A 242 6.56 -2.83 -13.57
CA LEU A 242 5.31 -2.47 -12.92
C LEU A 242 5.39 -1.00 -12.51
N ILE A 243 4.52 -0.16 -13.08
CA ILE A 243 4.49 1.29 -12.85
C ILE A 243 3.15 1.67 -12.20
N PHE A 244 3.20 2.42 -11.11
CA PHE A 244 2.03 2.98 -10.46
C PHE A 244 2.34 4.34 -9.84
N ALA A 245 1.30 5.13 -9.58
CA ALA A 245 1.42 6.44 -8.96
C ALA A 245 0.70 6.52 -7.62
N SER A 246 1.15 7.45 -6.78
CA SER A 246 0.52 7.84 -5.53
C SER A 246 0.28 9.34 -5.54
N LYS A 247 -0.96 9.76 -5.25
CA LYS A 247 -1.34 11.16 -5.09
C LYS A 247 -1.65 11.47 -3.63
N PHE A 248 -1.05 12.54 -3.11
CA PHE A 248 -1.15 12.98 -1.73
C PHE A 248 -1.86 14.33 -1.62
N GLY A 249 -3.18 14.31 -1.57
CA GLY A 249 -4.00 15.50 -1.31
C GLY A 249 -4.77 15.42 0.02
N PRO A 250 -5.55 16.47 0.31
CA PRO A 250 -6.44 16.49 1.45
C PRO A 250 -7.52 15.40 1.31
N SER A 251 -7.75 14.65 2.38
CA SER A 251 -8.88 13.73 2.47
C SER A 251 -10.03 14.35 3.24
N TYR A 252 -11.23 14.34 2.66
CA TYR A 252 -12.47 14.83 3.29
C TYR A 252 -13.36 13.68 3.76
N LEU A 253 -12.85 12.44 3.74
CA LEU A 253 -13.59 11.27 4.19
C LEU A 253 -13.78 11.28 5.70
N LYS A 254 -14.92 10.71 6.12
CA LYS A 254 -15.32 10.57 7.51
C LYS A 254 -14.96 9.17 8.01
N LYS A 255 -14.29 9.08 9.15
CA LYS A 255 -14.07 7.82 9.89
C LYS A 255 -15.04 7.75 11.05
N SER A 256 -15.57 6.57 11.33
CA SER A 256 -16.44 6.34 12.48
C SER A 256 -16.02 5.12 13.28
N ILE A 257 -16.42 5.13 14.55
CA ILE A 257 -16.35 3.97 15.43
C ILE A 257 -17.69 3.80 16.13
N SER A 258 -18.23 2.59 16.09
CA SER A 258 -19.50 2.27 16.74
C SER A 258 -19.27 2.02 18.23
N LEU A 259 -20.13 2.60 19.06
CA LEU A 259 -20.22 2.23 20.46
C LEU A 259 -21.10 0.97 20.57
N GLN A 260 -20.61 -0.08 21.21
CA GLN A 260 -21.34 -1.36 21.28
C GLN A 260 -22.75 -1.16 21.90
N ASP A 261 -23.74 -1.81 21.29
CA ASP A 261 -25.13 -1.96 21.77
C ASP A 261 -25.99 -0.70 21.95
N LYS A 262 -25.77 0.38 21.18
CA LYS A 262 -26.49 1.67 21.38
C LYS A 262 -26.46 2.12 22.86
N SER A 263 -25.52 1.58 23.62
CA SER A 263 -25.44 1.77 25.05
C SER A 263 -24.57 2.99 25.27
N ASN A 264 -24.91 3.76 26.28
CA ASN A 264 -24.10 4.91 26.67
C ASN A 264 -22.78 4.46 27.32
N VAL A 265 -22.37 3.19 27.27
CA VAL A 265 -21.20 2.63 27.97
C VAL A 265 -20.31 1.86 26.99
N VAL A 266 -19.00 2.13 27.03
CA VAL A 266 -18.00 1.37 26.27
C VAL A 266 -17.63 0.11 27.07
N SER A 267 -18.31 -1.01 26.80
CA SER A 267 -18.17 -2.27 27.56
C SER A 267 -16.99 -3.16 27.17
N THR A 268 -16.08 -2.68 26.32
CA THR A 268 -15.00 -3.49 25.75
C THR A 268 -13.87 -3.74 26.75
N VAL A 269 -13.22 -4.90 26.66
CA VAL A 269 -12.02 -5.23 27.49
C VAL A 269 -10.82 -4.37 27.11
N LEU A 270 -10.74 -3.95 25.84
CA LEU A 270 -9.67 -3.12 25.30
C LEU A 270 -10.15 -1.69 25.04
N PRO A 271 -9.26 -0.69 25.12
CA PRO A 271 -9.58 0.67 24.70
C PRO A 271 -10.05 0.74 23.26
N LEU A 272 -11.06 1.57 23.02
CA LEU A 272 -11.59 1.87 21.70
C LEU A 272 -10.76 3.00 21.09
N ILE A 273 -10.23 2.81 19.88
CA ILE A 273 -9.34 3.79 19.22
C ILE A 273 -9.99 4.28 17.93
N LEU A 274 -10.32 5.57 17.86
CA LEU A 274 -10.74 6.24 16.63
C LEU A 274 -9.56 7.04 16.07
N SER A 275 -9.17 6.76 14.83
CA SER A 275 -8.14 7.53 14.11
C SER A 275 -8.72 8.23 12.90
N SER A 276 -8.17 9.39 12.55
CA SER A 276 -8.42 10.02 11.24
C SER A 276 -7.93 9.17 10.09
N ILE A 277 -8.31 9.55 8.87
CA ILE A 277 -7.90 8.88 7.64
C ILE A 277 -6.36 8.90 7.47
N ASP A 278 -5.72 10.04 7.75
CA ASP A 278 -4.26 10.20 7.77
C ASP A 278 -3.58 9.62 9.02
N LYS A 279 -4.36 9.06 9.96
CA LYS A 279 -3.92 8.54 11.27
C LYS A 279 -3.18 9.55 12.17
N MET A 280 -3.16 10.83 11.82
CA MET A 280 -2.48 11.88 12.58
C MET A 280 -3.20 12.18 13.90
N ILE A 281 -4.53 12.17 13.94
CA ILE A 281 -5.28 12.27 15.19
C ILE A 281 -5.78 10.91 15.66
N LYS A 282 -5.66 10.65 16.97
CA LYS A 282 -6.15 9.45 17.64
C LYS A 282 -6.92 9.85 18.89
N LEU A 283 -8.16 9.40 18.99
CA LEU A 283 -8.97 9.45 20.20
C LEU A 283 -9.00 8.05 20.82
N ILE A 284 -8.49 7.91 22.03
CA ILE A 284 -8.46 6.66 22.80
C ILE A 284 -9.52 6.76 23.90
N ILE A 285 -10.52 5.89 23.82
CA ILE A 285 -11.62 5.80 24.77
C ILE A 285 -11.43 4.57 25.64
N THR A 286 -11.30 4.77 26.95
CA THR A 286 -11.02 3.70 27.90
C THR A 286 -12.26 2.82 28.17
N PRO A 287 -12.06 1.53 28.51
CA PRO A 287 -13.12 0.66 28.98
C PRO A 287 -13.93 1.27 30.13
N GLY A 288 -15.25 1.08 30.11
CA GLY A 288 -16.17 1.58 31.13
C GLY A 288 -16.57 3.05 30.97
N THR A 289 -15.99 3.77 30.01
CA THR A 289 -16.38 5.16 29.71
C THR A 289 -17.84 5.22 29.32
N THR A 290 -18.57 6.16 29.90
CA THR A 290 -19.95 6.47 29.51
C THR A 290 -20.05 7.78 28.73
N VAL A 291 -20.93 7.81 27.75
CA VAL A 291 -21.16 8.96 26.87
C VAL A 291 -22.51 9.59 27.16
N ASN A 292 -22.55 10.91 27.31
CA ASN A 292 -23.76 11.70 27.52
C ASN A 292 -23.95 12.70 26.37
N LEU A 293 -25.15 12.74 25.81
CA LEU A 293 -25.59 13.71 24.82
C LEU A 293 -27.01 14.17 25.16
N ASN A 294 -27.21 14.86 26.28
CA ASN A 294 -28.53 15.33 26.74
C ASN A 294 -29.60 14.23 26.78
N GLY A 295 -29.22 13.00 27.14
CA GLY A 295 -30.10 11.84 27.16
C GLY A 295 -30.36 11.18 25.80
N ALA A 296 -29.83 11.71 24.69
CA ALA A 296 -29.86 11.05 23.40
C ALA A 296 -28.84 9.89 23.35
N ALA A 297 -29.21 8.81 22.68
CA ALA A 297 -28.31 7.68 22.46
C ALA A 297 -27.23 8.05 21.43
N VAL A 298 -25.96 7.78 21.74
CA VAL A 298 -24.84 7.94 20.82
C VAL A 298 -24.51 6.58 20.21
N LYS A 299 -24.73 6.43 18.89
CA LYS A 299 -24.48 5.16 18.19
C LYS A 299 -23.04 5.03 17.70
N GLU A 300 -22.47 6.13 17.25
CA GLU A 300 -21.12 6.19 16.73
C GLU A 300 -20.48 7.53 17.06
N ILE A 301 -19.16 7.52 17.13
CA ILE A 301 -18.32 8.72 17.17
C ILE A 301 -17.57 8.79 15.86
N THR A 302 -17.48 9.98 15.28
CA THR A 302 -16.84 10.14 13.98
C THR A 302 -15.82 11.26 13.99
N VAL A 303 -14.85 11.20 13.09
CA VAL A 303 -13.85 12.24 12.83
C VAL A 303 -13.76 12.53 11.34
N GLN A 304 -13.71 13.81 10.98
CA GLN A 304 -13.55 14.29 9.61
C GLN A 304 -12.55 15.46 9.57
N GLN A 305 -11.78 15.56 8.49
CA GLN A 305 -10.75 16.59 8.33
C GLN A 305 -11.25 17.78 7.51
N SER A 306 -10.81 18.99 7.86
CA SER A 306 -10.91 20.20 7.03
C SER A 306 -9.58 20.94 6.99
N TYR A 307 -9.33 21.68 5.92
CA TYR A 307 -8.01 22.26 5.61
C TYR A 307 -8.08 23.79 5.42
N PRO A 308 -8.54 24.58 6.41
CA PRO A 308 -8.40 26.02 6.32
C PRO A 308 -6.94 26.45 6.55
N GLU A 309 -6.54 27.56 5.93
CA GLU A 309 -5.18 28.11 6.10
C GLU A 309 -4.97 28.68 7.52
N SER A 310 -6.03 29.21 8.12
CA SER A 310 -6.00 29.82 9.45
C SER A 310 -7.35 29.75 10.15
N VAL A 311 -7.33 30.01 11.46
CA VAL A 311 -8.53 30.18 12.30
C VAL A 311 -8.42 31.45 13.12
N THR A 312 -9.53 32.15 13.31
CA THR A 312 -9.54 33.44 14.02
C THR A 312 -10.52 33.40 15.19
N ARG A 313 -10.09 33.93 16.35
CA ARG A 313 -10.97 34.30 17.44
C ARG A 313 -11.12 35.81 17.46
N GLU A 314 -12.35 36.27 17.36
CA GLU A 314 -12.69 37.69 17.38
C GLU A 314 -12.79 38.22 18.80
N ASN A 315 -12.59 39.54 18.97
CA ASN A 315 -12.83 40.26 20.21
C ASN A 315 -12.08 39.71 21.43
N VAL A 316 -10.78 39.41 21.26
CA VAL A 316 -9.90 38.97 22.35
C VAL A 316 -9.30 40.20 23.06
N PRO A 317 -9.37 40.30 24.40
CA PRO A 317 -8.70 41.36 25.13
C PRO A 317 -7.18 41.16 25.13
N PHE A 318 -6.39 42.16 24.73
CA PHE A 318 -4.92 42.00 24.58
C PHE A 318 -4.06 43.09 25.22
N ILE A 319 -4.61 44.24 25.64
CA ILE A 319 -3.92 45.26 26.43
C ILE A 319 -4.86 45.79 27.51
N GLU A 320 -4.40 45.77 28.76
CA GLU A 320 -4.98 46.56 29.85
C GLU A 320 -4.15 47.84 29.97
N LYS A 321 -4.75 48.98 29.66
CA LYS A 321 -4.09 50.28 29.73
C LYS A 321 -3.98 50.75 31.18
N LEU A 322 -3.15 51.77 31.41
CA LEU A 322 -2.96 52.41 32.72
C LEU A 322 -4.25 53.02 33.31
N ASP A 323 -5.30 53.18 32.50
CA ASP A 323 -6.62 53.69 32.87
C ASP A 323 -7.66 52.57 33.06
N ASP A 324 -7.23 51.32 33.23
CA ASP A 324 -8.07 50.12 33.32
C ASP A 324 -8.94 49.85 32.08
N SER A 325 -8.71 50.55 30.96
CA SER A 325 -9.39 50.25 29.71
C SER A 325 -8.76 49.04 29.00
N VAL A 326 -9.61 48.19 28.42
CA VAL A 326 -9.20 46.96 27.75
C VAL A 326 -9.36 47.12 26.24
N GLU A 327 -8.28 46.94 25.49
CA GLU A 327 -8.34 46.87 24.03
C GLU A 327 -8.64 45.45 23.55
N TYR A 328 -9.51 45.37 22.54
CA TYR A 328 -9.97 44.13 21.93
C TYR A 328 -9.48 44.05 20.49
N GLY A 329 -9.10 42.84 20.06
CA GLY A 329 -8.59 42.59 18.73
C GLY A 329 -8.83 41.15 18.30
N ASN A 330 -8.53 40.87 17.04
CA ASN A 330 -8.68 39.53 16.49
C ASN A 330 -7.38 38.76 16.64
N LEU A 331 -7.48 37.53 17.11
CA LEU A 331 -6.36 36.61 17.27
C LEU A 331 -6.47 35.52 16.20
N THR A 332 -5.54 35.51 15.25
CA THR A 332 -5.52 34.56 14.14
C THR A 332 -4.38 33.59 14.29
N TRP A 333 -4.65 32.30 14.18
CA TRP A 333 -3.65 31.23 14.15
C TRP A 333 -3.55 30.64 12.75
N ASN A 334 -2.36 30.67 12.16
CA ASN A 334 -2.08 29.93 10.94
C ASN A 334 -1.95 28.44 11.27
N LEU A 335 -2.68 27.62 10.51
CA LEU A 335 -2.70 26.18 10.72
C LEU A 335 -1.61 25.51 9.88
N THR A 336 -0.89 24.61 10.53
CA THR A 336 0.09 23.72 9.86
C THR A 336 -0.49 22.33 9.64
N TYR A 337 -1.59 22.02 10.32
CA TYR A 337 -2.28 20.73 10.31
C TYR A 337 -3.76 20.96 10.03
N PRO A 338 -4.46 19.95 9.47
CA PRO A 338 -5.91 20.05 9.29
C PRO A 338 -6.63 20.22 10.64
N LEU A 339 -7.83 20.76 10.57
CA LEU A 339 -8.78 20.69 11.66
C LEU A 339 -9.48 19.34 11.63
N TYR A 340 -9.77 18.81 12.80
CA TYR A 340 -10.48 17.55 12.99
C TYR A 340 -11.82 17.82 13.66
N GLN A 341 -12.90 17.60 12.91
CA GLN A 341 -14.26 17.73 13.40
C GLN A 341 -14.72 16.39 13.97
N PHE A 342 -15.09 16.39 15.25
CA PHE A 342 -15.71 15.21 15.87
C PHE A 342 -17.24 15.31 15.86
N GLU A 343 -17.93 14.18 15.75
CA GLU A 343 -19.39 14.16 15.91
C GLU A 343 -19.82 12.97 16.78
N PRO A 344 -20.97 13.05 17.48
CA PRO A 344 -21.95 14.16 17.48
C PRO A 344 -21.55 15.38 18.32
N SER A 345 -22.10 16.57 18.01
CA SER A 345 -21.87 17.80 18.79
C SER A 345 -22.45 17.77 20.18
N GLY A 346 -21.77 18.38 21.16
CA GLY A 346 -22.23 18.48 22.54
C GLY A 346 -22.02 17.21 23.38
N MET A 347 -21.29 16.23 22.84
CA MET A 347 -21.03 14.96 23.48
C MET A 347 -20.05 15.10 24.65
N ARG A 348 -20.36 14.47 25.78
CA ARG A 348 -19.51 14.43 26.98
C ARG A 348 -19.19 13.01 27.41
N PHE A 349 -17.99 12.81 27.93
CA PHE A 349 -17.59 11.59 28.61
C PHE A 349 -17.75 11.77 30.13
N ASN A 350 -18.02 10.69 30.86
CA ASN A 350 -17.97 10.72 32.33
C ASN A 350 -16.55 10.98 32.85
N ASP A 351 -15.55 10.43 32.16
CA ASP A 351 -14.13 10.62 32.44
C ASP A 351 -13.45 11.21 31.20
N PRO A 352 -12.48 12.14 31.34
CA PRO A 352 -11.74 12.66 30.20
C PRO A 352 -11.00 11.58 29.41
N GLN A 353 -11.09 11.65 28.08
CA GLN A 353 -10.51 10.66 27.16
C GLN A 353 -9.29 11.22 26.44
N ARG A 354 -8.32 10.36 26.13
CA ARG A 354 -7.04 10.78 25.58
C ARG A 354 -7.19 11.12 24.09
N LEU A 355 -6.87 12.36 23.75
CA LEU A 355 -6.65 12.78 22.36
C LEU A 355 -5.15 12.96 22.11
N ILE A 356 -4.66 12.40 21.00
CA ILE A 356 -3.28 12.51 20.54
C ILE A 356 -3.30 13.05 19.11
N ILE A 357 -2.45 14.04 18.82
CA ILE A 357 -2.21 14.55 17.47
C ILE A 357 -0.72 14.40 17.18
N HIS A 358 -0.40 13.59 16.18
CA HIS A 358 0.94 13.41 15.64
C HIS A 358 1.27 14.51 14.63
N TRP A 359 2.55 14.77 14.45
CA TRP A 359 3.08 15.53 13.32
C TRP A 359 4.14 14.74 12.57
N ASP A 360 4.29 15.03 11.28
CA ASP A 360 5.38 14.44 10.49
C ASP A 360 6.62 15.35 10.46
N GLU A 361 7.75 14.78 10.04
CA GLU A 361 9.02 15.50 9.88
C GLU A 361 8.95 16.59 8.79
N ASN A 362 8.05 16.44 7.82
CA ASN A 362 7.89 17.38 6.70
C ASN A 362 7.25 18.70 7.16
N HIS A 363 6.41 18.63 8.19
CA HIS A 363 5.63 19.72 8.77
C HIS A 363 6.09 20.06 10.20
N LEU A 364 7.29 19.61 10.60
CA LEU A 364 7.86 19.92 11.91
C LEU A 364 7.72 21.43 12.20
N PRO A 365 7.22 21.80 13.39
CA PRO A 365 7.21 23.19 13.81
C PRO A 365 8.66 23.66 13.97
N ARG A 366 9.25 24.20 12.90
CA ARG A 366 10.66 24.64 12.92
C ARG A 366 10.89 25.75 13.95
N ILE A 367 9.83 26.43 14.41
CA ILE A 367 9.87 27.50 15.40
C ILE A 367 8.57 27.50 16.22
N GLY A 368 8.65 27.25 17.55
CA GLY A 368 7.54 27.46 18.50
C GLY A 368 7.09 26.23 19.28
N ARG A 369 6.25 26.43 20.30
CA ARG A 369 5.65 25.32 21.07
C ARG A 369 4.39 24.83 20.35
N MET A 370 4.16 23.53 20.31
CA MET A 370 2.88 22.99 19.80
C MET A 370 1.76 23.21 20.82
N GLY A 371 0.56 23.53 20.34
CA GLY A 371 -0.65 23.64 21.14
C GLY A 371 -1.84 23.02 20.43
N ILE A 372 -2.81 22.54 21.20
CA ILE A 372 -4.11 22.11 20.67
C ILE A 372 -5.07 23.29 20.76
N LEU A 373 -5.75 23.60 19.65
CA LEU A 373 -6.84 24.57 19.59
C LEU A 373 -8.18 23.84 19.62
N TYR A 374 -9.15 24.46 20.26
CA TYR A 374 -10.49 23.93 20.41
C TYR A 374 -11.49 25.06 20.20
N PHE A 375 -12.52 24.78 19.41
CA PHE A 375 -13.61 25.70 19.19
C PHE A 375 -14.77 25.40 20.14
N ASP A 376 -15.28 26.43 20.83
CA ASP A 376 -16.54 26.38 21.56
C ASP A 376 -17.38 27.64 21.36
N GLU A 377 -18.42 27.80 22.17
CA GLU A 377 -19.33 28.95 22.15
C GLU A 377 -18.62 30.32 22.19
N THR A 378 -17.39 30.37 22.71
CA THR A 378 -16.58 31.59 22.84
C THR A 378 -15.52 31.75 21.74
N GLY A 379 -15.52 30.85 20.75
CA GLY A 379 -14.59 30.79 19.63
C GLY A 379 -13.37 29.90 19.87
N TRP A 380 -12.34 30.07 19.03
CA TRP A 380 -11.09 29.30 19.09
C TRP A 380 -10.24 29.62 20.31
N ARG A 381 -9.91 28.62 21.13
CA ARG A 381 -9.02 28.79 22.28
C ARG A 381 -8.03 27.65 22.45
N PRO A 382 -6.86 27.91 23.06
CA PRO A 382 -5.91 26.85 23.38
C PRO A 382 -6.43 25.92 24.47
N LEU A 383 -6.18 24.62 24.32
CA LEU A 383 -6.37 23.60 25.35
C LEU A 383 -5.05 23.30 26.06
N PRO A 384 -5.09 23.12 27.40
CA PRO A 384 -3.96 22.56 28.13
C PRO A 384 -3.54 21.23 27.51
N SER A 385 -2.28 21.15 27.08
CA SER A 385 -1.75 20.03 26.31
C SER A 385 -0.28 19.82 26.63
N LYS A 386 0.20 18.60 26.40
CA LYS A 386 1.59 18.20 26.62
C LYS A 386 2.14 17.63 25.31
N ALA A 387 3.30 18.14 24.89
CA ALA A 387 4.00 17.68 23.70
C ALA A 387 5.13 16.72 24.09
N ASN A 388 5.26 15.63 23.34
CA ASN A 388 6.45 14.79 23.29
C ASN A 388 7.14 15.06 21.94
N TYR A 389 8.22 15.83 21.95
CA TYR A 389 8.95 16.19 20.73
C TYR A 389 9.86 15.06 20.23
N ASP A 390 10.26 14.14 21.10
CA ASP A 390 11.08 12.99 20.71
C ASP A 390 10.24 11.96 19.93
N GLU A 391 8.95 11.85 20.28
CA GLU A 391 7.99 10.93 19.64
C GLU A 391 7.00 11.65 18.69
N ASN A 392 7.23 12.93 18.41
CA ASN A 392 6.45 13.75 17.47
C ASN A 392 4.92 13.77 17.69
N TYR A 393 4.45 13.94 18.93
CA TYR A 393 3.01 14.15 19.19
C TYR A 393 2.70 15.12 20.32
N ILE A 394 1.49 15.66 20.29
CA ILE A 394 0.87 16.44 21.36
C ILE A 394 -0.42 15.78 21.81
N TYR A 395 -0.70 15.84 23.11
CA TYR A 395 -1.88 15.21 23.66
C TYR A 395 -2.59 16.08 24.68
N THR A 396 -3.89 15.84 24.82
CA THR A 396 -4.77 16.43 25.85
C THR A 396 -5.84 15.43 26.28
N ASP A 397 -6.46 15.66 27.43
CA ASP A 397 -7.54 14.83 27.99
C ASP A 397 -8.83 15.61 27.76
N LEU A 398 -9.70 15.08 26.91
CA LEU A 398 -10.93 15.73 26.52
C LEU A 398 -12.10 15.20 27.35
N PRO A 399 -12.83 16.06 28.07
CA PRO A 399 -14.10 15.67 28.70
C PRO A 399 -15.23 15.49 27.68
N GLY A 400 -14.96 15.72 26.40
CA GLY A 400 -15.93 15.74 25.30
C GLY A 400 -15.76 16.99 24.43
N TRP A 401 -16.69 17.22 23.52
CA TRP A 401 -16.67 18.34 22.57
C TRP A 401 -18.05 18.95 22.35
N GLY A 402 -18.08 20.19 21.86
CA GLY A 402 -19.27 21.00 21.69
C GLY A 402 -19.97 21.45 22.96
N SER A 403 -20.86 22.41 22.79
CA SER A 403 -21.78 22.80 23.85
C SER A 403 -22.98 21.86 23.86
N PRO A 404 -23.41 21.36 25.03
CA PRO A 404 -24.70 20.71 25.17
C PRO A 404 -25.88 21.68 25.00
N GLN A 405 -25.66 22.99 25.09
CA GLN A 405 -26.71 24.02 25.20
C GLN A 405 -26.96 24.76 23.87
N THR A 406 -25.95 24.88 23.01
CA THR A 406 -26.07 25.43 21.65
C THR A 406 -25.63 24.38 20.64
N ILE A 407 -26.55 23.89 19.81
CA ILE A 407 -26.19 23.01 18.70
C ILE A 407 -25.77 23.90 17.53
N ASN A 408 -24.54 24.44 17.56
CA ASN A 408 -23.94 25.08 16.40
C ASN A 408 -23.09 24.03 15.65
N PRO A 409 -23.24 23.84 14.33
CA PRO A 409 -22.41 22.92 13.54
C PRO A 409 -20.89 23.17 13.63
N GLN A 410 -20.47 24.37 14.07
CA GLN A 410 -19.07 24.69 14.29
C GLN A 410 -18.52 24.26 15.67
N ASP A 411 -19.34 23.81 16.61
CA ASP A 411 -18.93 23.58 17.99
C ASP A 411 -18.04 22.32 18.22
N ASN A 412 -17.53 21.67 17.18
CA ASN A 412 -16.79 20.40 17.31
C ASN A 412 -15.42 20.34 16.65
N PHE A 413 -14.89 21.49 16.23
CA PHE A 413 -13.58 21.49 15.61
C PHE A 413 -12.50 21.45 16.68
N ILE A 414 -11.63 20.46 16.55
CA ILE A 414 -10.40 20.33 17.31
C ILE A 414 -9.25 20.43 16.32
N GLY A 415 -8.40 21.43 16.46
CA GLY A 415 -7.24 21.64 15.62
C GLY A 415 -5.94 21.50 16.42
N ALA A 416 -4.83 21.22 15.76
CA ALA A 416 -3.52 21.51 16.32
C ALA A 416 -2.93 22.72 15.62
N ALA A 417 -2.35 23.65 16.37
CA ALA A 417 -1.67 24.82 15.83
C ALA A 417 -0.34 25.06 16.56
N ILE A 418 0.62 25.59 15.82
CA ILE A 418 1.90 26.03 16.40
C ILE A 418 1.63 27.32 17.17
N SER A 419 1.96 27.36 18.46
CA SER A 419 1.70 28.50 19.36
C SER A 419 2.43 29.80 18.98
N GLY A 420 3.39 29.73 18.04
CA GLY A 420 4.24 30.84 17.62
C GLY A 420 3.72 31.68 16.46
N LEU A 421 2.58 31.31 15.85
CA LEU A 421 2.05 31.96 14.64
C LEU A 421 0.76 32.76 14.90
N ALA A 422 0.44 33.03 16.17
CA ALA A 422 -0.73 33.83 16.49
C ALA A 422 -0.44 35.30 16.14
N THR A 423 -1.06 35.83 15.09
CA THR A 423 -0.99 37.25 14.73
C THR A 423 -2.19 37.97 15.35
N ILE A 424 -1.91 39.12 15.96
CA ILE A 424 -2.94 40.06 16.37
C ILE A 424 -3.08 41.05 15.22
N ASP A 425 -4.29 41.18 14.68
CA ASP A 425 -4.62 42.29 13.78
C ASP A 425 -5.01 43.50 14.66
N PRO A 426 -4.14 44.52 14.80
CA PRO A 426 -4.49 45.66 15.62
C PRO A 426 -5.49 46.53 14.85
N GLN A 427 -6.69 46.71 15.40
CA GLN A 427 -7.64 47.71 14.88
C GLN A 427 -7.21 49.16 15.13
N SER A 428 -5.99 49.40 15.65
CA SER A 428 -5.46 50.75 15.84
C SER A 428 -3.97 50.82 15.53
N GLU A 429 -3.59 51.70 14.62
CA GLU A 429 -2.21 52.15 14.40
C GLU A 429 -1.70 52.86 15.67
N ALA A 430 -1.07 52.10 16.56
CA ALA A 430 0.14 52.48 17.30
C ALA A 430 0.40 51.44 18.40
N ILE A 431 1.70 51.17 18.62
CA ILE A 431 2.30 50.49 19.79
C ILE A 431 2.52 48.98 19.62
N LYS A 432 3.80 48.60 19.80
CA LYS A 432 4.31 47.22 19.70
C LYS A 432 3.70 46.32 20.79
N PRO A 433 3.23 45.10 20.46
CA PRO A 433 2.72 44.17 21.46
C PRO A 433 3.84 43.68 22.37
N LYS A 434 3.63 43.73 23.69
CA LYS A 434 4.46 43.00 24.67
C LYS A 434 3.81 41.62 24.90
N ILE A 435 3.80 40.78 23.87
CA ILE A 435 3.31 39.40 24.01
C ILE A 435 4.46 38.57 24.57
N THR A 436 4.54 38.45 25.90
CA THR A 436 5.20 37.27 26.48
C THR A 436 4.31 36.09 26.18
N ALA A 437 4.85 35.11 25.44
CA ALA A 437 4.21 33.82 25.17
C ALA A 437 3.37 33.37 26.37
N VAL A 438 2.07 33.18 26.16
CA VAL A 438 1.20 32.58 27.17
C VAL A 438 1.78 31.20 27.44
N ASP A 439 2.49 31.09 28.55
CA ASP A 439 3.12 29.87 29.01
C ASP A 439 1.97 28.93 29.42
N CYS A 440 1.61 28.00 28.53
CA CYS A 440 0.51 27.04 28.67
C CYS A 440 0.60 26.11 29.92
N GLY A 441 1.51 26.37 30.86
CA GLY A 441 1.78 25.57 32.04
C GLY A 441 1.30 26.15 33.39
N LYS A 442 0.74 27.36 33.48
CA LYS A 442 0.32 27.90 34.80
C LYS A 442 -1.13 27.59 35.14
N GLN A 443 -1.32 26.65 36.07
CA GLN A 443 -2.57 26.48 36.81
C GLN A 443 -2.93 27.79 37.53
N VAL A 444 -4.13 28.30 37.28
CA VAL A 444 -4.72 29.42 38.04
C VAL A 444 -5.07 28.92 39.43
N ARG A 445 -4.17 29.11 40.41
CA ARG A 445 -4.55 29.01 41.83
C ARG A 445 -5.46 30.19 42.16
N LYS A 446 -6.75 29.92 42.36
CA LYS A 446 -7.64 30.85 43.07
C LYS A 446 -7.15 30.99 44.51
N SER A 447 -6.64 32.16 44.87
CA SER A 447 -6.39 32.52 46.26
C SER A 447 -7.73 32.83 46.94
N VAL A 448 -8.19 31.92 47.80
CA VAL A 448 -9.15 32.26 48.85
C VAL A 448 -8.32 32.72 50.05
N SER A 449 -8.53 33.97 50.47
CA SER A 449 -7.92 34.55 51.65
C SER A 449 -8.45 33.85 52.91
N THR A 450 -7.55 33.25 53.68
CA THR A 450 -7.76 33.03 55.11
C THR A 450 -6.46 33.36 55.83
N SER A 451 -6.54 34.37 56.69
CA SER A 451 -5.47 34.89 57.52
C SER A 451 -4.97 33.82 58.50
N ALA A 452 -3.66 33.57 58.54
CA ALA A 452 -2.96 33.19 59.76
C ALA A 452 -1.46 33.47 59.62
N LYS A 453 -0.96 34.28 60.56
CA LYS A 453 0.43 34.61 60.89
C LYS A 453 1.43 33.47 60.62
N ILE A 454 2.64 33.83 60.15
CA ILE A 454 3.95 33.47 60.72
C ILE A 454 5.02 34.30 60.01
N ASP A 455 5.91 34.93 60.78
CA ASP A 455 7.29 35.29 60.43
C ASP A 455 8.06 35.31 61.78
N PRO A 456 9.40 35.16 61.87
CA PRO A 456 10.40 34.87 60.83
C PRO A 456 11.39 33.74 61.19
N GLY A 457 12.13 33.23 60.19
CA GLY A 457 13.40 32.57 60.46
C GLY A 457 13.88 31.62 59.36
N GLY A 458 14.98 31.97 58.70
CA GLY A 458 15.81 31.01 57.96
C GLY A 458 16.30 31.50 56.61
N GLY A 459 17.37 32.30 56.61
CA GLY A 459 18.10 32.69 55.41
C GLY A 459 18.81 31.49 54.75
N CYS A 460 18.94 31.56 53.43
CA CYS A 460 19.79 30.67 52.66
C CYS A 460 20.88 31.52 51.98
N PHE A 461 22.07 31.51 52.58
CA PHE A 461 23.29 32.06 52.00
C PHE A 461 24.00 30.99 51.16
N ALA A 462 24.57 31.48 50.06
CA ALA A 462 25.33 30.77 49.05
C ALA A 462 26.51 29.94 49.56
N LYS A 463 26.81 28.84 48.86
CA LYS A 463 28.17 28.35 48.59
C LYS A 463 28.13 27.32 47.46
N LEU A 464 28.70 27.65 46.29
CA LEU A 464 29.36 26.65 45.46
C LEU A 464 30.59 27.30 44.82
N GLY A 465 31.75 26.82 45.25
CA GLY A 465 33.06 27.31 44.89
C GLY A 465 33.67 26.56 43.71
N ILE A 466 34.40 27.37 42.95
CA ILE A 466 35.50 27.10 42.01
C ILE A 466 36.47 26.00 42.47
N MET A 467 36.86 25.10 41.55
CA MET A 467 38.21 24.52 41.29
C MET A 467 38.02 23.38 40.25
N ILE A 468 38.47 23.38 38.99
CA ILE A 468 39.78 23.65 38.34
C ILE A 468 40.91 22.71 38.82
N VAL A 469 41.13 21.67 38.00
CA VAL A 469 42.44 21.16 37.48
C VAL A 469 43.08 19.93 38.13
N VAL A 470 43.60 19.09 37.22
CA VAL A 470 44.54 17.94 37.31
C VAL A 470 43.92 16.58 37.67
N ILE A 471 44.00 15.62 36.73
CA ILE A 471 44.79 14.38 36.83
C ILE A 471 44.76 13.66 35.47
N ILE A 472 45.87 13.80 34.74
CA ILE A 472 46.39 12.83 33.78
C ILE A 472 47.24 11.84 34.60
N ILE A 473 47.33 10.58 34.13
CA ILE A 473 48.22 9.46 34.54
C ILE A 473 47.46 8.30 35.20
N LEU A 474 47.14 7.26 34.40
CA LEU A 474 47.45 5.84 34.67
C LEU A 474 46.85 4.94 33.57
N ILE A 475 47.58 4.79 32.47
CA ILE A 475 47.56 3.59 31.62
C ILE A 475 49.02 3.18 31.47
N VAL A 476 49.51 2.29 32.34
CA VAL A 476 50.50 1.23 32.10
C VAL A 476 50.48 0.33 33.35
N ILE A 477 49.85 -0.84 33.24
CA ILE A 477 50.30 -2.20 33.63
C ILE A 477 49.14 -3.14 33.31
#